data_AF-A0A1G1CHV6-F1
#
_entry.id   AF-A0A1G1CHV6-F1
#
_cell.length_a   1.000
_cell.length_b   1.000
_cell.length_c   1.000
_cell.angle_alpha   90.00
_cell.angle_beta   90.00
_cell.angle_gamma   90.00
#
_symmetry.space_group_name_H-M   'P 1'
#
loop_
_entity.id
_entity.type
_entity.pdbx_description
1 polymer ?
#
loop_
_entity_poly.entity_id
_entity_poly.type
_entity_poly.pdbx_seq_one_letter_code
_entity_poly.pdbx_strand_id
1 'polypeptide(L)'
;MFTELMNEHFFEWKKLIDFRHARVLKAKNTLDELDVAFVEGAIASDIQAEKLKEIRSKSKKLIAIGSCAVTGFPSAQRNLFPPEMKAEIQHILDQFHHAEKIRRLDEIVPVDAIVPGCPMDTDKFLKLLNQLLIEFDITPITSPLTTNG
;
A
#
# COMPACT_ATOMS: atom_id res chain seq x y z
N MET A 1 -5.58 -10.55 6.18
CA MET A 1 -5.64 -10.41 4.71
C MET A 1 -4.28 -10.61 4.01
N PHE A 2 -3.36 -9.62 3.94
CA PHE A 2 -2.09 -9.84 3.21
C PHE A 2 -1.25 -10.97 3.85
N THR A 3 -1.12 -10.97 5.17
CA THR A 3 -0.42 -12.05 5.89
C THR A 3 -1.10 -13.42 5.75
N GLU A 4 -2.42 -13.47 5.55
CA GLU A 4 -3.14 -14.72 5.25
C GLU A 4 -2.80 -15.22 3.86
N LEU A 5 -2.81 -14.34 2.84
CA LEU A 5 -2.35 -14.69 1.49
C LEU A 5 -0.89 -15.19 1.52
N MET A 6 -0.05 -14.59 2.36
CA MET A 6 1.32 -15.08 2.55
C MET A 6 1.33 -16.50 3.14
N ASN A 7 0.47 -16.84 4.09
CA ASN A 7 0.43 -18.21 4.64
C ASN A 7 0.13 -19.26 3.55
N GLU A 8 -0.72 -18.92 2.59
CA GLU A 8 -1.12 -19.83 1.51
C GLU A 8 -0.09 -19.86 0.36
N HIS A 9 0.44 -18.69 -0.04
CA HIS A 9 1.24 -18.56 -1.27
C HIS A 9 2.74 -18.34 -1.06
N PHE A 10 3.23 -18.17 0.18
CA PHE A 10 4.61 -17.73 0.43
C PHE A 10 5.67 -18.57 -0.26
N PHE A 11 5.55 -19.90 -0.24
CA PHE A 11 6.56 -20.78 -0.85
C PHE A 11 6.59 -20.69 -2.37
N GLU A 12 5.47 -20.36 -3.00
CA GLU A 12 5.37 -20.15 -4.45
C GLU A 12 5.92 -18.78 -4.81
N TRP A 13 5.43 -17.74 -4.13
CA TRP A 13 5.86 -16.35 -4.36
C TRP A 13 7.34 -16.15 -4.08
N LYS A 14 7.91 -16.79 -3.07
CA LYS A 14 9.35 -16.68 -2.78
C LYS A 14 10.25 -17.19 -3.91
N LYS A 15 9.74 -18.04 -4.82
CA LYS A 15 10.48 -18.49 -6.02
C LYS A 15 10.43 -17.46 -7.16
N LEU A 16 9.46 -16.56 -7.11
CA LEU A 16 9.13 -15.62 -8.19
C LEU A 16 9.47 -14.17 -7.81
N ILE A 17 9.44 -13.83 -6.53
CA ILE A 17 9.47 -12.47 -5.99
C ILE A 17 10.62 -12.35 -4.98
N ASP A 18 11.52 -11.38 -5.21
CA ASP A 18 12.47 -10.92 -4.19
C ASP A 18 11.83 -9.82 -3.33
N PHE A 19 11.46 -10.16 -2.10
CA PHE A 19 10.92 -9.20 -1.14
C PHE A 19 12.03 -8.30 -0.57
N ARG A 20 12.24 -7.12 -1.17
CA ARG A 20 13.28 -6.13 -0.76
C ARG A 20 12.96 -5.45 0.57
N HIS A 21 11.74 -4.91 0.68
CA HIS A 21 11.26 -4.16 1.84
C HIS A 21 9.86 -4.65 2.26
N ALA A 22 9.81 -5.48 3.30
CA ALA A 22 8.58 -5.98 3.91
C ALA A 22 8.81 -6.25 5.40
N ARG A 23 8.61 -5.23 6.25
CA ARG A 23 8.90 -5.31 7.69
C ARG A 23 8.14 -6.42 8.43
N VAL A 24 6.99 -6.82 7.91
CA VAL A 24 6.19 -7.93 8.45
C VAL A 24 6.78 -9.30 8.12
N LEU A 25 7.62 -9.40 7.09
CA LEU A 25 8.20 -10.67 6.61
C LEU A 25 9.68 -10.83 6.96
N LYS A 26 10.43 -9.74 7.13
CA LYS A 26 11.89 -9.78 7.35
C LYS A 26 12.39 -8.65 8.24
N ALA A 27 13.42 -8.95 9.03
CA ALA A 27 14.08 -7.98 9.90
C ALA A 27 14.95 -6.97 9.12
N LYS A 28 15.74 -7.47 8.15
CA LYS A 28 16.61 -6.64 7.30
C LYS A 28 15.83 -6.19 6.07
N ASN A 29 15.60 -4.89 5.95
CA ASN A 29 14.86 -4.28 4.85
C ASN A 29 15.74 -3.26 4.15
N THR A 30 15.76 -3.32 2.83
CA THR A 30 16.48 -2.34 2.01
C THR A 30 15.46 -1.63 1.14
N LEU A 31 15.50 -0.29 1.12
CA LEU A 31 14.71 0.49 0.18
C LEU A 31 15.63 1.00 -0.93
N ASP A 32 15.81 0.17 -1.94
CA ASP A 32 16.52 0.46 -3.19
C ASP A 32 15.54 0.38 -4.37
N GLU A 33 16.04 0.24 -5.60
CA GLU A 33 15.22 0.11 -6.81
C GLU A 33 14.23 -1.07 -6.70
N LEU A 34 12.96 -0.79 -6.99
CA LEU A 34 11.84 -1.73 -6.93
C LEU A 34 11.15 -1.80 -8.29
N ASP A 35 10.86 -3.01 -8.75
CA ASP A 35 9.96 -3.20 -9.90
C ASP A 35 8.53 -2.79 -9.52
N VAL A 36 8.06 -3.23 -8.35
CA VAL A 36 6.72 -2.92 -7.83
C VAL A 36 6.79 -2.59 -6.34
N ALA A 37 6.13 -1.50 -5.94
CA ALA A 37 5.83 -1.18 -4.55
C ALA A 37 4.32 -1.20 -4.30
N PHE A 38 3.87 -2.09 -3.44
CA PHE A 38 2.50 -2.05 -2.88
C PHE A 38 2.52 -1.20 -1.62
N VAL A 39 1.74 -0.12 -1.59
CA VAL A 39 1.71 0.83 -0.47
C VAL A 39 0.29 0.89 0.10
N GLU A 40 0.18 0.60 1.40
CA GLU A 40 -1.06 0.75 2.16
C GLU A 40 -1.08 2.02 3.01
N GLY A 41 -2.27 2.37 3.51
CA GLY A 41 -2.46 3.45 4.48
C GLY A 41 -2.65 4.83 3.86
N ALA A 42 -3.31 5.71 4.61
CA ALA A 42 -3.44 7.13 4.24
C ALA A 42 -2.25 7.92 4.82
N ILE A 43 -1.92 9.05 4.18
CA ILE A 43 -0.82 9.91 4.59
C ILE A 43 -1.31 10.90 5.64
N ALA A 44 -0.86 10.71 6.86
CA ALA A 44 -1.21 11.50 8.03
C ALA A 44 -0.15 12.52 8.43
N SER A 45 1.07 12.47 7.88
CA SER A 45 2.15 13.43 8.17
C SER A 45 3.01 13.73 6.95
N ASP A 46 3.78 14.82 7.01
CA ASP A 46 4.73 15.15 5.94
C ASP A 46 5.92 14.20 5.91
N ILE A 47 6.31 13.62 7.05
CA ILE A 47 7.32 12.55 7.10
C ILE A 47 6.86 11.34 6.27
N GLN A 48 5.58 10.97 6.37
CA GLN A 48 5.00 9.90 5.55
C GLN A 48 4.90 10.31 4.08
N ALA A 49 4.59 11.58 3.78
CA ALA A 49 4.56 12.08 2.41
C ALA A 49 5.93 12.02 1.74
N GLU A 50 6.99 12.44 2.45
CA GLU A 50 8.38 12.32 1.96
C GLU A 50 8.79 10.86 1.80
N LYS A 51 8.37 9.98 2.71
CA LYS A 51 8.63 8.55 2.56
C LYS A 51 7.95 7.96 1.33
N LEU A 52 6.71 8.36 1.06
CA LEU A 52 5.98 7.94 -0.14
C LEU A 52 6.65 8.45 -1.42
N LYS A 53 7.14 9.70 -1.43
CA LYS A 53 7.93 10.25 -2.55
C LYS A 53 9.22 9.47 -2.76
N GLU A 54 9.93 9.11 -1.69
CA GLU A 54 11.12 8.27 -1.77
C GLU A 54 10.80 6.89 -2.38
N ILE A 55 9.74 6.23 -1.90
CA ILE A 55 9.28 4.94 -2.46
C ILE A 55 8.96 5.10 -3.94
N ARG A 56 8.18 6.12 -4.32
CA ARG A 56 7.83 6.40 -5.72
C ARG A 56 9.07 6.59 -6.59
N SER A 57 10.05 7.35 -6.11
CA SER A 57 11.27 7.65 -6.87
C SER A 57 12.10 6.40 -7.20
N LYS A 58 11.95 5.34 -6.39
CA LYS A 58 12.66 4.08 -6.53
C LYS A 58 11.81 2.97 -7.15
N SER A 59 10.54 3.24 -7.48
CA SER A 59 9.61 2.22 -7.95
C SER A 59 9.24 2.42 -9.42
N LYS A 60 9.41 1.38 -10.24
CA LYS A 60 8.87 1.38 -11.61
C LYS A 60 7.34 1.44 -11.57
N LYS A 61 6.72 0.64 -10.69
CA LYS A 61 5.26 0.67 -10.41
C LYS A 61 4.98 0.92 -8.94
N LEU A 62 4.07 1.85 -8.63
CA LEU A 62 3.53 2.09 -7.30
C LEU A 62 2.03 1.79 -7.31
N ILE A 63 1.63 0.83 -6.47
CA ILE A 63 0.27 0.33 -6.38
C ILE A 63 -0.32 0.74 -5.03
N ALA A 64 -1.42 1.48 -5.05
CA ALA A 64 -2.14 1.82 -3.82
C ALA A 64 -3.05 0.65 -3.42
N ILE A 65 -2.88 0.12 -2.21
CA ILE A 65 -3.68 -1.01 -1.71
C ILE A 65 -4.48 -0.62 -0.47
N GLY A 66 -5.75 -0.99 -0.48
CA GLY A 66 -6.67 -0.73 0.63
C GLY A 66 -7.31 0.66 0.60
N SER A 67 -8.48 0.77 1.24
CA SER A 67 -9.35 1.95 1.21
C SER A 67 -8.65 3.22 1.67
N CYS A 68 -7.79 3.13 2.69
CA CYS A 68 -7.04 4.29 3.18
C CYS A 68 -6.10 4.86 2.11
N ALA A 69 -5.38 4.01 1.39
CA ALA A 69 -4.46 4.44 0.34
C ALA A 69 -5.19 4.99 -0.89
N VAL A 70 -6.34 4.38 -1.23
CA VAL A 70 -7.11 4.66 -2.46
C VAL A 70 -8.07 5.86 -2.29
N THR A 71 -8.76 5.95 -1.15
CA THR A 71 -9.83 6.93 -0.91
C THR A 71 -9.52 7.87 0.26
N GLY A 72 -8.52 7.56 1.09
CA GLY A 72 -8.26 8.25 2.35
C GLY A 72 -9.12 7.75 3.51
N PHE A 73 -10.25 7.09 3.26
CA PHE A 73 -11.19 6.65 4.29
C PHE A 73 -10.83 5.26 4.87
N PRO A 74 -11.08 5.02 6.18
CA PRO A 74 -11.78 5.90 7.12
C PRO A 74 -10.95 7.04 7.73
N SER A 75 -9.62 7.03 7.59
CA SER A 75 -8.73 8.01 8.24
C SER A 75 -9.06 9.47 7.90
N ALA A 76 -9.44 9.74 6.66
CA ALA A 76 -9.79 11.06 6.16
C ALA A 76 -11.09 11.64 6.73
N GLN A 77 -11.86 10.90 7.54
CA GLN A 77 -13.00 11.47 8.28
C GLN A 77 -12.58 12.67 9.14
N ARG A 78 -11.35 12.66 9.68
CA ARG A 78 -10.79 13.80 10.42
C ARG A 78 -10.77 15.10 9.61
N ASN A 79 -10.65 15.02 8.29
CA ASN A 79 -10.66 16.20 7.43
C ASN A 79 -12.01 16.93 7.43
N LEU A 80 -13.08 16.21 7.80
CA LEU A 80 -14.46 16.70 7.85
C LEU A 80 -14.85 17.22 9.23
N PHE A 81 -13.95 17.14 10.22
CA PHE A 81 -14.23 17.62 11.55
C PHE A 81 -14.47 19.13 11.54
N PRO A 82 -15.48 19.62 12.27
CA PRO A 82 -15.73 21.04 12.40
C PRO A 82 -14.60 21.70 13.22
N PRO A 83 -14.45 23.04 13.14
CA PRO A 83 -13.33 23.75 13.76
C PRO A 83 -13.14 23.48 15.25
N GLU A 84 -14.24 23.34 16.01
CA GLU A 84 -14.22 23.03 17.44
C GLU A 84 -13.56 21.67 17.71
N MET A 85 -13.94 20.64 16.96
CA MET A 85 -13.38 19.30 17.12
C MET A 85 -11.93 19.24 16.64
N LYS A 86 -11.57 20.00 15.59
CA LYS A 86 -10.16 20.14 15.17
C LYS A 86 -9.31 20.76 16.27
N ALA A 87 -9.81 21.80 16.95
CA ALA A 87 -9.12 22.45 18.06
C ALA A 87 -8.93 21.48 19.24
N GLU A 88 -9.95 20.68 19.57
CA GLU A 88 -9.86 19.68 20.64
C GLU A 88 -8.74 18.65 20.40
N ILE A 89 -8.56 18.18 19.16
CA ILE A 89 -7.55 17.17 18.83
C ILE A 89 -6.18 17.76 18.47
N GLN A 90 -6.03 19.09 18.38
CA GLN A 90 -4.79 19.72 17.88
C GLN A 90 -3.55 19.27 18.66
N HIS A 91 -3.66 19.15 19.98
CA HIS A 91 -2.58 18.67 20.85
C HIS A 91 -2.09 17.26 20.49
N ILE A 92 -3.00 16.37 20.04
CA ILE A 92 -2.67 15.02 19.58
C ILE A 92 -1.91 15.09 18.26
N LEU A 93 -2.36 15.96 17.34
CA LEU A 93 -1.71 16.12 16.04
C LEU A 93 -0.27 16.61 16.20
N ASP A 94 -0.07 17.60 17.08
CA ASP A 94 1.25 18.16 17.35
C ASP A 94 2.17 17.12 17.98
N GLN A 95 1.67 16.34 18.96
CA GLN A 95 2.42 15.29 19.64
C GLN A 95 2.93 14.20 18.66
N PHE A 96 2.12 13.82 17.67
CA PHE A 96 2.47 12.77 16.70
C PHE A 96 2.94 13.32 15.35
N HIS A 97 3.20 14.63 15.27
CA HIS A 97 3.60 15.33 14.04
C HIS A 97 2.68 15.02 12.85
N HIS A 98 1.37 14.94 13.10
CA HIS A 98 0.37 14.73 12.07
C HIS A 98 0.05 16.05 11.36
N ALA A 99 -0.05 15.99 10.04
CA ALA A 99 -0.55 17.08 9.22
C ALA A 99 -2.02 17.36 9.56
N GLU A 100 -2.51 18.56 9.27
CA GLU A 100 -3.93 18.89 9.47
C GLU A 100 -4.83 18.02 8.59
N LYS A 101 -4.42 17.78 7.33
CA LYS A 101 -5.17 16.99 6.34
C LYS A 101 -4.57 15.60 6.15
N ILE A 102 -5.40 14.57 6.29
CA ILE A 102 -5.12 13.22 5.80
C ILE A 102 -5.24 13.21 4.26
N ARG A 103 -4.28 12.63 3.57
CA ARG A 103 -4.24 12.56 2.10
C ARG A 103 -4.20 11.11 1.63
N ARG A 104 -4.86 10.80 0.51
CA ARG A 104 -4.65 9.52 -0.21
C ARG A 104 -3.35 9.57 -1.02
N LEU A 105 -2.87 8.42 -1.51
CA LEU A 105 -1.53 8.35 -2.13
C LEU A 105 -1.44 9.15 -3.44
N ASP A 106 -2.50 9.13 -4.25
CA ASP A 106 -2.57 9.83 -5.55
C ASP A 106 -2.67 11.37 -5.43
N GLU A 107 -2.91 11.91 -4.23
CA GLU A 107 -2.76 13.34 -3.94
C GLU A 107 -1.28 13.76 -3.80
N ILE A 108 -0.35 12.81 -3.61
CA ILE A 108 1.07 13.09 -3.34
C ILE A 108 1.97 12.66 -4.49
N VAL A 109 1.73 11.48 -5.06
CA VAL A 109 2.54 10.89 -6.14
C VAL A 109 1.66 10.16 -7.16
N PRO A 110 2.11 10.00 -8.42
CA PRO A 110 1.42 9.16 -9.39
C PRO A 110 1.32 7.70 -8.91
N VAL A 111 0.12 7.12 -9.02
CA VAL A 111 -0.18 5.72 -8.71
C VAL A 111 -0.49 4.99 -10.01
N ASP A 112 0.11 3.83 -10.24
CA ASP A 112 -0.02 3.08 -11.49
C ASP A 112 -1.25 2.16 -11.51
N ALA A 113 -1.64 1.62 -10.37
CA ALA A 113 -2.88 0.86 -10.20
C ALA A 113 -3.36 0.90 -8.75
N ILE A 114 -4.62 0.47 -8.54
CA ILE A 114 -5.25 0.45 -7.22
C ILE A 114 -5.85 -0.92 -6.93
N VAL A 115 -5.80 -1.34 -5.67
CA VAL A 115 -6.56 -2.48 -5.14
C VAL A 115 -7.50 -1.96 -4.03
N PRO A 116 -8.80 -1.79 -4.32
CA PRO A 116 -9.76 -1.28 -3.34
C PRO A 116 -10.11 -2.32 -2.26
N GLY A 117 -10.79 -1.90 -1.19
CA GLY A 117 -11.26 -2.76 -0.09
C GLY A 117 -10.71 -2.33 1.29
N CYS A 118 -11.41 -2.64 2.38
CA CYS A 118 -10.94 -2.37 3.74
C CYS A 118 -11.10 -3.61 4.65
N PRO A 119 -10.11 -4.52 4.74
CA PRO A 119 -8.83 -4.53 4.04
C PRO A 119 -8.97 -4.82 2.52
N MET A 120 -7.87 -4.68 1.77
CA MET A 120 -7.88 -4.81 0.29
C MET A 120 -8.56 -6.10 -0.20
N ASP A 121 -9.29 -6.03 -1.31
CA ASP A 121 -9.91 -7.18 -1.97
C ASP A 121 -8.84 -8.15 -2.48
N THR A 122 -8.84 -9.39 -1.97
CA THR A 122 -7.83 -10.41 -2.25
C THR A 122 -7.85 -10.88 -3.69
N ASP A 123 -9.03 -11.04 -4.29
CA ASP A 123 -9.15 -11.53 -5.66
C ASP A 123 -8.63 -10.49 -6.66
N LYS A 124 -8.95 -9.21 -6.40
CA LYS A 124 -8.37 -8.10 -7.15
C LYS A 124 -6.86 -8.01 -6.98
N PHE A 125 -6.35 -8.21 -5.76
CA PHE A 125 -4.91 -8.23 -5.49
C PHE A 125 -4.22 -9.35 -6.28
N LEU A 126 -4.73 -10.57 -6.19
CA LEU A 126 -4.17 -11.75 -6.87
C LEU A 126 -4.18 -11.58 -8.39
N LYS A 127 -5.28 -11.07 -8.94
CA LYS A 127 -5.38 -10.78 -10.38
C LYS A 127 -4.34 -9.74 -10.81
N LEU A 128 -4.17 -8.66 -10.05
CA LEU A 128 -3.18 -7.63 -10.35
C LEU A 128 -1.75 -8.16 -10.20
N LEU A 129 -1.46 -8.94 -9.16
CA LEU A 129 -0.16 -9.54 -8.96
C LEU A 129 0.23 -10.44 -10.14
N ASN A 130 -0.69 -11.29 -10.62
CA ASN A 130 -0.44 -12.12 -11.80
C ASN A 130 -0.18 -11.28 -13.07
N GLN A 131 -0.91 -10.18 -13.25
CA GLN A 131 -0.66 -9.26 -14.37
C GLN A 131 0.73 -8.64 -14.28
N LEU A 132 1.14 -8.23 -13.07
CA LEU A 132 2.47 -7.66 -12.84
C LEU A 132 3.57 -8.70 -13.06
N LEU A 133 3.40 -9.94 -12.61
CA LEU A 133 4.37 -11.01 -12.88
C LEU A 133 4.58 -11.19 -14.39
N ILE A 134 3.49 -11.22 -15.17
CA ILE A 134 3.56 -11.31 -16.64
C ILE A 134 4.22 -10.06 -17.24
N GLU A 135 3.88 -8.86 -16.76
CA GLU A 135 4.47 -7.58 -17.22
C GLU A 135 5.99 -7.52 -17.00
N PHE A 136 6.50 -8.19 -15.97
CA PHE A 136 7.94 -8.29 -15.65
C PHE A 136 8.57 -9.60 -16.15
N ASP A 137 7.97 -10.27 -17.14
CA ASP A 137 8.48 -11.49 -17.79
C ASP A 137 8.69 -12.69 -16.83
N ILE A 138 7.95 -12.71 -15.71
CA ILE A 138 7.95 -13.81 -14.74
C ILE A 138 6.76 -14.72 -15.03
N THR A 139 7.01 -15.84 -15.71
CA THR A 139 5.98 -16.86 -15.98
C THR A 139 5.60 -17.57 -14.68
N PRO A 140 4.33 -17.49 -14.21
CA PRO A 140 3.90 -18.27 -13.07
C PRO A 140 4.01 -19.76 -13.37
N ILE A 141 4.63 -20.52 -12.46
CA ILE A 141 4.65 -21.99 -12.52
C ILE A 141 3.21 -22.43 -12.19
N THR A 142 2.40 -22.64 -13.23
CA THR A 142 0.94 -22.79 -13.22
C THR A 142 0.27 -23.43 -11.99
N SER A 143 -0.72 -22.72 -11.44
CA SER A 143 -2.13 -23.13 -11.45
C SER A 143 -2.98 -21.85 -11.56
N PRO A 144 -4.11 -21.81 -12.29
CA PRO A 144 -5.02 -20.68 -12.20
C PRO A 144 -5.39 -20.50 -10.73
N LEU A 145 -5.09 -19.35 -10.14
CA LEU A 145 -5.74 -18.93 -8.91
C LEU A 145 -7.23 -18.93 -9.22
N THR A 146 -7.90 -19.98 -8.75
CA THR A 146 -9.17 -20.45 -9.29
C THR A 146 -10.19 -19.34 -9.27
N THR A 147 -10.74 -19.04 -10.44
CA THR A 147 -12.05 -18.40 -10.59
C THR A 147 -13.07 -19.28 -9.87
N ASN A 148 -13.46 -18.92 -8.66
CA ASN A 148 -14.63 -19.45 -7.98
C ASN A 148 -15.59 -18.28 -7.73
N GLY A 149 -16.66 -18.20 -8.52
CA GLY A 149 -17.78 -17.29 -8.34
C GLY A 149 -18.08 -16.41 -9.54
#